data_AF-A0A9Q5QY09-F1
#
_entry.id   AF-A0A9Q5QY09-F1
#
_cell.length_a   1.000
_cell.length_b   1.000
_cell.length_c   1.000
_cell.angle_alpha   90.00
_cell.angle_beta   90.00
_cell.angle_gamma   90.00
#
_symmetry.space_group_name_H-M   'P 1'
#
loop_
_entity.id
_entity.type
_entity.pdbx_description
1 polymer ?
#
loop_
_entity_poly.entity_id
_entity_poly.type
_entity_poly.pdbx_seq_one_letter_code
_entity_poly.pdbx_strand_id
1 'polypeptide(L)'
;MPSSHANPYKVLNITQTASKVDIVKAVAIAMKLNEYPLNVIAFAQKRLISTRQRLCADYLLPIFSKVIRFKRSDLSLLESPTPPLEFLPELDGINEAIHDINGFFSLEMFG
;
A
#
# COMPACT_ATOMS: atom_id res chain seq x y z
N MET A 1 -11.40 8.55 -30.89
CA MET A 1 -12.16 9.35 -29.90
C MET A 1 -11.27 9.53 -28.67
N PRO A 2 -10.82 10.73 -28.32
CA PRO A 2 -10.07 10.94 -27.10
C PRO A 2 -11.01 10.66 -25.93
N SER A 3 -10.73 9.56 -25.22
CA SER A 3 -11.59 9.00 -24.18
C SER A 3 -11.83 10.01 -23.06
N SER A 4 -13.09 10.32 -22.74
CA SER A 4 -13.49 11.18 -21.60
C SER A 4 -13.01 10.67 -20.22
N HIS A 5 -12.29 9.55 -20.19
CA HIS A 5 -11.80 8.83 -19.03
C HIS A 5 -10.31 9.09 -18.77
N ALA A 6 -9.69 10.03 -19.49
CA ALA A 6 -8.30 10.42 -19.24
C ALA A 6 -8.12 10.93 -17.80
N ASN A 7 -7.00 10.56 -17.19
CA ASN A 7 -6.69 10.99 -15.82
C ASN A 7 -6.55 12.52 -15.80
N PRO A 8 -7.39 13.24 -15.02
CA PRO A 8 -7.41 14.70 -15.04
C PRO A 8 -6.08 15.32 -14.62
N TYR A 9 -5.32 14.66 -13.74
CA TYR A 9 -4.00 15.10 -13.31
C TYR A 9 -2.96 14.98 -14.42
N LYS A 10 -3.07 13.96 -15.28
CA LYS A 10 -2.21 13.80 -16.46
C LYS A 10 -2.56 14.78 -17.58
N VAL A 11 -3.86 14.99 -17.82
CA VAL A 11 -4.34 15.95 -18.83
C VAL A 11 -3.86 17.37 -18.54
N LEU A 12 -3.89 17.77 -17.27
CA LEU A 12 -3.45 19.10 -16.84
C LEU A 12 -1.96 19.14 -16.45
N ASN A 13 -1.25 18.02 -16.50
CA ASN A 13 0.14 17.87 -16.09
C ASN A 13 0.44 18.47 -14.69
N ILE A 14 -0.34 18.05 -13.70
CA ILE A 14 -0.23 18.49 -12.30
C ILE A 14 -0.26 17.30 -11.34
N THR A 15 0.19 17.52 -10.11
CA THR A 15 0.12 16.53 -9.03
C THR A 15 -1.22 16.58 -8.28
N GLN A 16 -1.53 15.52 -7.51
CA GLN A 16 -2.75 15.46 -6.69
C GLN A 16 -2.78 16.52 -5.58
N THR A 17 -1.62 17.03 -5.18
CA THR A 17 -1.44 18.09 -4.18
C THR A 17 -1.71 19.50 -4.72
N ALA A 18 -2.00 19.66 -6.01
CA ALA A 18 -2.19 20.96 -6.65
C ALA A 18 -3.36 21.76 -6.04
N SER A 19 -3.15 23.07 -5.83
CA SER A 19 -4.21 23.96 -5.34
C SER A 19 -5.23 24.28 -6.46
N LYS A 20 -6.36 24.88 -6.11
CA LYS A 20 -7.34 25.37 -7.10
C LYS A 20 -6.73 26.38 -8.07
N VAL A 21 -5.82 27.23 -7.58
CA VAL A 21 -5.13 28.23 -8.41
C VAL A 21 -4.21 27.55 -9.43
N ASP A 22 -3.51 26.50 -9.00
CA ASP A 22 -2.61 25.74 -9.86
C ASP A 22 -3.38 25.00 -10.96
N ILE A 23 -4.57 24.46 -10.64
CA ILE A 23 -5.47 23.84 -11.63
C ILE A 23 -5.87 24.83 -12.72
N VAL A 24 -6.24 26.07 -12.36
CA VAL A 24 -6.64 27.09 -13.34
C VAL A 24 -5.46 27.48 -14.24
N LYS A 25 -4.28 27.67 -13.67
CA LYS A 25 -3.05 27.95 -14.44
C LYS A 25 -2.71 26.80 -15.38
N ALA A 26 -2.83 25.57 -14.91
CA ALA A 26 -2.54 24.37 -15.68
C ALA A 26 -3.47 24.20 -16.89
N VAL A 27 -4.75 24.58 -16.77
CA VAL A 27 -5.69 24.60 -17.90
C VAL A 27 -5.21 25.53 -19.01
N ALA A 28 -4.78 26.75 -18.67
CA ALA A 28 -4.26 27.70 -19.66
C ALA A 28 -3.01 27.16 -20.38
N ILE A 29 -2.13 26.49 -19.63
CA ILE A 29 -0.93 25.86 -20.19
C ILE A 29 -1.31 24.69 -21.11
N ALA A 30 -2.22 23.80 -20.67
CA ALA A 30 -2.67 22.66 -21.46
C ALA A 30 -3.35 23.08 -22.77
N MET A 31 -4.15 24.14 -22.74
CA MET A 31 -4.75 24.73 -23.95
C MET A 31 -3.70 25.29 -24.89
N LYS A 32 -2.61 25.89 -24.38
CA LYS A 32 -1.51 26.39 -25.21
C LYS A 32 -0.72 25.26 -25.87
N LEU A 33 -0.52 24.15 -25.16
CA LEU A 33 0.22 22.99 -25.66
C LEU A 33 -0.58 22.19 -26.72
N ASN A 34 -1.92 22.27 -26.70
CA ASN A 34 -2.81 21.55 -27.63
C ASN A 34 -2.60 20.02 -27.68
N GLU A 35 -2.03 19.43 -26.64
CA GLU A 35 -1.84 17.96 -26.53
C GLU A 35 -3.16 17.21 -26.36
N TYR A 36 -4.13 17.87 -25.72
CA TYR A 36 -5.47 17.34 -25.50
C TYR A 36 -6.51 18.27 -26.12
N PRO A 37 -7.63 17.72 -26.61
CA PRO A 37 -8.72 18.55 -27.12
C PRO A 37 -9.38 19.34 -25.99
N LEU A 38 -9.92 20.51 -26.33
CA LEU A 38 -10.49 21.46 -25.37
C LEU A 38 -11.58 20.85 -24.48
N ASN A 39 -12.40 19.95 -25.02
CA ASN A 39 -13.44 19.25 -24.26
C ASN A 39 -12.87 18.37 -23.14
N VAL A 40 -11.73 17.71 -23.37
CA VAL A 40 -11.06 16.86 -22.37
C VAL A 40 -10.41 17.71 -21.30
N ILE A 41 -9.79 18.83 -21.68
CA ILE A 41 -9.20 19.80 -20.73
C ILE A 41 -10.30 20.38 -19.82
N ALA A 42 -11.42 20.84 -20.40
CA ALA A 42 -12.55 21.38 -19.65
C ALA A 42 -13.17 20.33 -18.71
N PHE A 43 -13.27 19.08 -19.17
CA PHE A 43 -13.75 17.98 -18.33
C PHE A 43 -12.81 17.69 -17.16
N ALA A 44 -11.49 17.68 -17.39
CA ALA A 44 -10.48 17.51 -16.36
C ALA A 44 -10.56 18.62 -15.31
N GLN A 45 -10.66 19.87 -15.74
CA GLN A 45 -10.84 21.02 -14.86
C GLN A 45 -12.10 20.87 -13.98
N LYS A 46 -13.25 20.58 -14.60
CA LYS A 46 -14.53 20.41 -13.89
C LYS A 46 -14.43 19.32 -12.82
N ARG A 47 -13.77 18.22 -13.15
CA ARG A 47 -13.56 17.08 -12.25
C ARG A 47 -12.69 17.44 -11.04
N LEU A 48 -11.65 18.26 -11.22
CA LEU A 48 -10.75 18.67 -10.13
C LEU A 48 -11.25 19.87 -9.31
N ILE A 49 -12.13 20.71 -9.87
CA ILE A 49 -12.75 21.82 -9.12
C ILE A 49 -13.80 21.31 -8.14
N SER A 50 -14.58 20.29 -8.52
CA SER A 50 -15.61 19.70 -7.65
C SER A 50 -15.00 18.79 -6.58
N THR A 51 -15.22 19.09 -5.30
CA THR A 51 -14.66 18.31 -4.18
C THR A 51 -15.01 16.82 -4.26
N ARG A 52 -16.28 16.47 -4.55
CA ARG A 52 -16.72 15.08 -4.66
C ARG A 52 -16.01 14.36 -5.81
N GLN A 53 -15.93 14.99 -6.97
CA GLN A 53 -15.32 14.37 -8.15
C GLN A 53 -13.79 14.29 -8.04
N ARG A 54 -13.17 15.27 -7.38
CA ARG A 54 -11.75 15.27 -7.04
C ARG A 54 -11.41 14.13 -6.10
N LEU A 55 -12.21 13.92 -5.05
CA LEU A 55 -12.04 12.77 -4.15
C LEU A 55 -12.10 11.44 -4.90
N CYS A 56 -13.06 11.28 -5.83
CA CYS A 56 -13.11 10.09 -6.68
C CYS A 56 -11.87 9.96 -7.58
N ALA A 57 -11.36 11.07 -8.13
CA ALA A 57 -10.15 11.06 -8.94
C ALA A 57 -8.90 10.73 -8.11
N ASP A 58 -8.84 11.21 -6.87
CA ASP A 58 -7.73 10.95 -5.96
C ASP A 58 -7.61 9.48 -5.61
N TYR A 59 -8.76 8.84 -5.39
CA TYR A 59 -8.81 7.43 -5.03
C TYR A 59 -8.64 6.51 -6.25
N LEU A 60 -9.31 6.82 -7.37
CA LEU A 60 -9.39 5.91 -8.52
C LEU A 60 -8.32 6.17 -9.59
N LEU A 61 -7.78 7.38 -9.66
CA LEU A 61 -6.82 7.80 -10.69
C LEU A 61 -5.56 8.45 -10.08
N PRO A 62 -4.93 7.86 -9.05
CA PRO A 62 -3.73 8.42 -8.46
C PRO A 62 -2.56 8.48 -9.43
N ILE A 63 -1.78 9.56 -9.32
CA ILE A 63 -0.46 9.64 -9.95
C ILE A 63 0.56 9.18 -8.92
N PHE A 64 0.92 7.90 -9.01
CA PHE A 64 2.00 7.35 -8.19
C PHE A 64 3.36 7.69 -8.78
N SER A 65 4.34 7.90 -7.89
CA SER A 65 5.74 7.85 -8.28
C SER A 65 6.07 6.46 -8.82
N LYS A 66 7.12 6.37 -9.65
CA LYS A 66 7.61 5.09 -10.14
C LYS A 66 7.91 4.19 -8.95
N VAL A 67 7.29 3.01 -8.90
CA VAL A 67 7.46 2.06 -7.79
C VAL A 67 8.94 1.79 -7.58
N ILE A 68 9.46 2.22 -6.43
CA ILE A 68 10.80 1.85 -5.99
C ILE A 68 10.66 0.43 -5.46
N ARG A 69 10.96 -0.55 -6.30
CA ARG A 69 11.06 -1.94 -5.83
C ARG A 69 12.20 -1.99 -4.82
N PHE A 70 11.91 -2.47 -3.62
CA PHE A 70 12.96 -2.81 -2.68
C PHE A 70 13.92 -3.80 -3.34
N LYS A 71 15.22 -3.58 -3.16
CA LYS A 71 16.21 -4.57 -3.58
C LYS A 71 15.94 -5.84 -2.79
N ARG A 72 15.99 -6.99 -3.47
CA ARG A 72 15.98 -8.28 -2.76
C ARG A 72 17.18 -8.28 -1.82
N SER A 73 16.94 -8.60 -0.56
CA SER A 73 18.01 -8.90 0.38
C SER A 73 18.77 -10.12 -0.11
N ASP A 74 20.06 -10.14 0.17
CA ASP A 74 20.87 -11.34 -0.02
C ASP A 74 20.35 -12.44 0.91
N LEU A 75 20.00 -13.59 0.32
CA LEU A 75 19.48 -14.76 1.03
C LEU A 75 20.50 -15.90 1.07
N SER A 76 21.78 -15.64 0.75
CA SER A 76 22.85 -16.64 0.76
C SER A 76 22.97 -17.39 2.10
N LEU A 77 22.56 -16.76 3.21
CA LEU A 77 22.51 -17.41 4.53
C LEU A 77 21.55 -18.60 4.60
N LEU A 78 20.51 -18.63 3.76
CA LEU A 78 19.55 -19.74 3.68
C LEU A 78 20.09 -20.93 2.87
N GLU A 79 21.22 -20.77 2.18
CA GLU A 79 21.91 -21.86 1.47
C GLU A 79 22.73 -22.73 2.44
N SER A 80 22.90 -22.29 3.70
CA SER A 80 23.54 -23.10 4.73
C SER A 80 22.72 -24.38 5.01
N PRO A 81 23.38 -25.53 5.23
CA PRO A 81 22.69 -26.76 5.56
C PRO A 81 21.89 -26.57 6.85
N THR A 82 20.68 -27.13 6.90
CA THR A 82 19.84 -27.08 8.09
C THR A 82 20.61 -27.64 9.28
N PRO A 83 20.73 -26.91 10.40
CA PRO A 83 21.42 -27.42 11.58
C PRO A 83 20.74 -28.69 12.08
N PRO A 84 21.51 -29.65 12.63
CA PRO A 84 20.94 -30.85 13.20
C PRO A 84 20.01 -30.50 14.36
N LEU A 85 18.86 -31.17 14.41
CA LEU A 85 17.96 -31.08 15.56
C LEU A 85 18.54 -31.92 16.70
N GLU A 86 18.94 -31.25 17.78
CA GLU A 86 19.35 -31.90 19.03
C GLU A 86 18.15 -31.92 19.99
N PHE A 87 17.66 -33.11 20.31
CA PHE A 87 16.69 -33.28 21.38
C PHE A 87 17.42 -33.16 22.72
N LEU A 88 16.92 -32.28 23.58
CA LEU A 88 17.48 -32.09 24.92
C LEU A 88 16.86 -33.15 25.85
N PRO A 89 17.62 -34.15 26.31
CA PRO A 89 17.09 -35.23 27.15
C PRO A 89 16.58 -34.71 28.49
N GLU A 90 17.02 -33.54 28.94
CA GLU A 90 16.51 -32.89 30.15
C GLU A 90 15.04 -32.44 30.00
N LEU A 91 14.56 -32.33 28.76
CA LEU A 91 13.19 -31.97 28.42
C LEU A 91 12.32 -33.21 28.09
N ASP A 92 12.91 -34.41 28.14
CA ASP A 92 12.15 -35.66 28.09
C ASP A 92 11.40 -35.81 29.42
N GLY A 93 10.06 -35.90 29.39
CA GLY A 93 9.26 -36.02 30.60
C GLY A 93 8.52 -34.75 31.04
N ILE A 94 8.58 -33.66 30.28
CA ILE A 94 7.89 -32.40 30.65
C ILE A 94 6.38 -32.60 30.78
N ASN A 95 5.77 -33.39 29.91
CA ASN A 95 4.33 -33.61 29.95
C ASN A 95 3.91 -34.37 31.21
N GLU A 96 4.73 -35.34 31.62
CA GLU A 96 4.58 -36.12 32.83
C GLU A 96 4.76 -35.21 34.07
N ALA A 97 5.81 -34.38 34.09
CA ALA A 97 6.03 -33.42 35.17
C ALA A 97 4.88 -32.40 35.29
N ILE A 98 4.34 -31.90 34.17
CA ILE A 98 3.18 -31.01 34.16
C ILE A 98 1.93 -31.73 34.69
N HIS A 99 1.73 -32.99 34.32
CA HIS A 99 0.62 -33.80 34.82
C HIS A 99 0.72 -34.04 36.32
N ASP A 100 1.90 -34.38 36.84
CA ASP A 100 2.14 -34.61 38.26
C ASP A 100 1.93 -33.34 39.09
N ILE A 101 2.41 -32.19 38.59
CA ILE A 101 2.18 -30.88 39.20
C ILE A 101 0.69 -30.55 39.25
N ASN A 102 -0.03 -30.71 38.13
CA ASN A 102 -1.47 -30.43 38.08
C ASN A 102 -2.29 -31.39 38.96
N GLY A 103 -1.88 -32.66 39.06
CA GLY A 103 -2.46 -33.65 39.95
C GLY A 103 -2.21 -33.30 41.43
N PHE A 104 -0.99 -32.86 41.76
CA PHE A 104 -0.62 -32.41 43.11
C PHE A 104 -1.44 -31.18 43.55
N PHE A 105 -1.52 -30.14 42.71
CA PHE A 105 -2.34 -28.96 43.00
C PHE A 105 -3.83 -29.28 43.11
N SER A 106 -4.33 -30.27 42.35
CA SER A 106 -5.73 -30.71 42.47
C SER A 106 -6.00 -31.41 43.81
N LEU A 107 -5.01 -32.09 44.40
CA LEU A 107 -5.16 -32.77 45.68
C LEU A 107 -5.10 -31.80 46.88
N GLU A 108 -4.21 -30.80 46.84
CA GLU A 108 -4.11 -29.77 47.89
C GLU A 108 -5.32 -28.83 47.95
N MET A 109 -6.05 -28.66 46.84
CA MET A 109 -7.21 -27.77 46.76
C MET A 109 -8.53 -28.40 47.26
N PHE A 110 -8.56 -29.72 47.49
CA PHE A 110 -9.75 -30.47 47.95
C PHE A 110 -9.54 -31.26 49.24
N GLY A 111 -8.44 -31.03 49.97
CA GLY A 111 -8.21 -31.50 51.35
C GLY A 111 -8.40 -30.39 52.37
#